data_AF-A0A0G1KFI3-F1
#
_entry.id   AF-A0A0G1KFI3-F1
#
_cell.length_a   1.000
_cell.length_b   1.000
_cell.length_c   1.000
_cell.angle_alpha   90.00
_cell.angle_beta   90.00
_cell.angle_gamma   90.00
#
_symmetry.space_group_name_H-M   'P 1'
#
loop_
_entity.id
_entity.type
_entity.pdbx_description
1 polymer ?
#
loop_
_entity_poly.entity_id
_entity_poly.type
_entity_poly.pdbx_seq_one_letter_code
_entity_poly.pdbx_strand_id
1 'polypeptide(L)'
;MTGNKEKRRGSIVIFTLFVLALVMSISFAILAIFIPKLKIASESIGSTIAAYAADSAIEWCLYSQRGNPNPPPKPTSIGGATVEIKYGSAVATCSTAEKPLNHSAIGTYYNVARSFEITQ
;
A
#
# COMPACT_ATOMS: atom_id res chain seq x y z
N MET A 1 19.12 -6.63 69.52
CA MET A 1 19.32 -5.74 68.35
C MET A 1 18.98 -6.51 67.08
N THR A 2 17.69 -6.66 66.78
CA THR A 2 17.21 -7.50 65.65
C THR A 2 16.06 -6.78 64.97
N GLY A 3 16.40 -5.82 64.12
CA GLY A 3 15.41 -5.02 63.41
C GLY A 3 16.01 -4.35 62.18
N ASN A 4 16.52 -5.13 61.22
CA ASN A 4 16.91 -4.54 59.93
C ASN A 4 17.07 -5.49 58.72
N LYS A 5 16.57 -6.74 58.78
CA LYS A 5 16.66 -7.67 57.63
C LYS A 5 15.47 -7.55 56.66
N GLU A 6 14.29 -7.13 57.12
CA GLU A 6 13.10 -7.08 56.27
C GLU A 6 13.06 -5.89 55.30
N LYS A 7 13.56 -4.71 55.71
CA LYS A 7 13.61 -3.51 54.84
C LYS A 7 14.44 -3.71 53.56
N ARG A 8 15.49 -4.56 53.60
CA ARG A 8 16.33 -4.84 52.43
C ARG A 8 15.67 -5.74 51.39
N ARG A 9 14.70 -6.58 51.78
CA ARG A 9 14.00 -7.51 50.87
C ARG A 9 12.91 -6.84 50.04
N GLY A 10 12.23 -5.82 50.57
CA GLY A 10 11.24 -5.06 49.80
C GLY A 10 11.87 -4.17 48.72
N SER A 11 13.03 -3.58 49.01
CA SER A 11 13.70 -2.65 48.08
C SER A 11 14.22 -3.32 46.81
N ILE A 12 14.61 -4.60 46.87
CA ILE A 12 15.12 -5.30 45.68
C ILE A 12 13.99 -5.64 44.69
N VAL A 13 12.80 -5.95 45.18
CA VAL A 13 11.62 -6.20 44.33
C VAL A 13 11.25 -4.93 43.55
N ILE A 14 11.22 -3.78 44.22
CA ILE A 14 10.93 -2.48 43.59
C ILE A 14 11.99 -2.17 42.53
N PHE A 15 13.26 -2.40 42.83
CA PHE A 15 14.35 -2.19 41.87
C PHE A 15 14.20 -3.08 40.63
N THR A 16 13.88 -4.36 40.80
CA THR A 16 13.66 -5.27 39.67
C THR A 16 12.47 -4.87 38.80
N LEU A 17 11.39 -4.36 39.41
CA LEU A 17 10.23 -3.86 38.66
C LEU A 17 10.57 -2.62 37.85
N PHE A 18 11.37 -1.69 38.41
CA PHE A 18 11.84 -0.52 37.68
C PHE A 18 12.71 -0.90 36.49
N VAL A 19 13.66 -1.82 36.67
CA VAL A 19 14.52 -2.30 35.58
C VAL A 19 13.67 -2.98 34.51
N LEU A 20 12.70 -3.81 34.90
CA LEU A 20 11.81 -4.50 33.96
C LEU A 20 10.92 -3.52 33.18
N ALA A 21 10.38 -2.50 33.84
CA ALA A 21 9.61 -1.43 33.19
C ALA A 21 10.46 -0.65 32.18
N LEU A 22 11.72 -0.38 32.52
CA LEU A 22 12.66 0.33 31.65
C LEU A 22 12.98 -0.51 30.39
N VAL A 23 13.27 -1.79 30.56
CA VAL A 23 13.53 -2.72 29.43
C VAL A 23 12.29 -2.86 28.54
N MET A 24 11.09 -2.97 29.12
CA MET A 24 9.82 -2.97 28.38
C MET A 24 9.61 -1.68 27.60
N SER A 25 9.86 -0.52 28.21
CA SER A 25 9.73 0.79 27.57
C SER A 25 10.64 0.92 26.35
N ILE A 26 11.91 0.51 26.46
CA ILE A 26 12.84 0.51 25.33
C ILE A 26 12.34 -0.41 24.21
N SER A 27 11.84 -1.60 24.57
CA SER A 27 11.33 -2.57 23.59
C SER A 27 10.13 -2.02 22.81
N PHE A 28 9.19 -1.35 23.48
CA PHE A 28 8.06 -0.70 22.81
C PHE A 28 8.49 0.48 21.95
N ALA A 29 9.47 1.28 22.40
CA ALA A 29 10.00 2.38 21.61
C ALA A 29 10.61 1.87 20.29
N ILE A 30 11.34 0.75 20.34
CA ILE A 30 11.89 0.09 19.15
C ILE A 30 10.76 -0.39 18.23
N LEU A 31 9.78 -1.13 18.76
CA LEU A 31 8.65 -1.63 17.96
C LEU A 31 7.88 -0.51 17.26
N ALA A 32 7.67 0.62 17.93
CA ALA A 32 6.99 1.79 17.37
C ALA A 32 7.73 2.36 16.14
N ILE A 33 9.06 2.20 16.07
CA ILE A 33 9.86 2.64 14.91
C ILE A 33 9.81 1.63 13.76
N PHE A 34 9.82 0.32 14.07
CA PHE A 34 9.90 -0.72 13.04
C PHE A 34 8.56 -1.02 12.33
N ILE A 35 7.44 -0.99 13.05
CA ILE A 35 6.10 -1.23 12.50
C ILE A 35 5.78 -0.34 11.28
N PRO A 36 5.93 1.00 11.34
CA PRO A 36 5.62 1.83 10.18
C PRO A 36 6.57 1.56 9.00
N LYS A 37 7.84 1.22 9.25
CA LYS A 37 8.79 0.89 8.18
C LYS A 37 8.41 -0.38 7.42
N LEU A 38 7.93 -1.41 8.13
CA LEU A 38 7.43 -2.64 7.49
C LEU A 38 6.21 -2.36 6.61
N LYS A 39 5.29 -1.52 7.09
CA LYS A 39 4.12 -1.11 6.31
C LYS A 39 4.53 -0.40 5.02
N ILE A 40 5.41 0.60 5.10
CA ILE A 40 5.90 1.34 3.93
C ILE A 40 6.59 0.41 2.92
N ALA A 41 7.41 -0.54 3.39
CA ALA A 41 8.07 -1.50 2.51
C ALA A 41 7.06 -2.39 1.76
N SER A 42 6.03 -2.88 2.46
CA SER A 42 4.97 -3.69 1.84
C SER A 42 4.14 -2.89 0.83
N GLU A 43 3.84 -1.63 1.15
CA GLU A 43 3.09 -0.74 0.25
C GLU A 43 3.92 -0.37 -0.99
N SER A 44 5.25 -0.25 -0.85
CA SER A 44 6.15 0.02 -1.97
C SER A 44 6.19 -1.12 -2.98
N ILE A 45 6.23 -2.38 -2.54
CA ILE A 45 6.17 -3.54 -3.43
C ILE A 45 4.80 -3.63 -4.09
N GLY A 46 3.70 -3.44 -3.33
CA GLY A 46 2.36 -3.42 -3.93
C GLY A 46 2.16 -2.28 -4.92
N SER A 47 2.82 -1.14 -4.68
CA SER A 47 2.77 0.03 -5.53
C SER A 47 3.36 -0.19 -6.91
N THR A 48 4.44 -0.97 -7.06
CA THR A 48 5.03 -1.21 -8.38
C THR A 48 4.13 -2.09 -9.24
N ILE A 49 3.52 -3.12 -8.64
CA ILE A 49 2.55 -4.00 -9.32
C ILE A 49 1.28 -3.22 -9.69
N ALA A 50 0.74 -2.43 -8.77
CA ALA A 50 -0.42 -1.58 -9.01
C ALA A 50 -0.14 -0.55 -10.13
N ALA A 51 1.03 0.09 -10.12
CA ALA A 51 1.44 1.03 -11.16
C ALA A 51 1.60 0.34 -12.52
N TYR A 52 2.30 -0.80 -12.56
CA TYR A 52 2.47 -1.57 -13.79
C TYR A 52 1.13 -1.99 -14.40
N ALA A 53 0.19 -2.42 -13.57
CA ALA A 53 -1.15 -2.78 -14.01
C ALA A 53 -1.94 -1.58 -14.55
N ALA A 54 -1.85 -0.43 -13.89
CA ALA A 54 -2.49 0.80 -14.33
C ALA A 54 -1.92 1.32 -15.66
N ASP A 55 -0.59 1.31 -15.82
CA ASP A 55 0.12 1.72 -17.04
C ASP A 55 -0.21 0.78 -18.22
N SER A 56 -0.14 -0.53 -18.00
CA SER A 56 -0.49 -1.51 -19.04
C SER A 56 -1.95 -1.39 -19.50
N ALA A 57 -2.86 -1.04 -18.58
CA ALA A 57 -4.26 -0.84 -18.89
C ALA A 57 -4.53 0.44 -19.68
N ILE A 58 -3.80 1.52 -19.40
CA ILE A 58 -3.95 2.77 -20.14
C ILE A 58 -3.40 2.63 -21.56
N GLU A 59 -2.28 1.92 -21.73
CA GLU A 59 -1.73 1.58 -23.04
C GLU A 59 -2.69 0.73 -23.86
N TRP A 60 -3.38 -0.24 -23.22
CA TRP A 60 -4.44 -0.99 -23.88
C TRP A 60 -5.59 -0.09 -24.36
N CYS A 61 -5.98 0.88 -23.54
CA CYS A 61 -7.04 1.83 -23.86
C CYS A 61 -6.65 2.69 -25.07
N LEU A 62 -5.44 3.26 -25.05
CA LEU A 62 -4.88 4.03 -26.16
C LEU A 62 -4.78 3.20 -27.44
N TYR A 63 -4.32 1.95 -27.33
CA TYR A 63 -4.21 1.04 -28.47
C TYR A 63 -5.57 0.81 -29.13
N SER A 64 -6.61 0.61 -28.33
CA SER A 64 -7.99 0.41 -28.79
C SER A 64 -8.57 1.68 -29.42
N GLN A 65 -8.30 2.85 -28.81
CA GLN A 65 -8.73 4.14 -29.34
C GLN A 65 -8.04 4.57 -30.63
N ARG A 66 -6.86 4.01 -30.95
CA ARG A 66 -6.21 4.21 -32.25
C ARG A 66 -6.90 3.46 -33.39
N GLY A 67 -7.95 2.68 -33.10
CA GLY A 67 -8.74 1.99 -34.13
C GLY A 67 -8.03 0.80 -34.75
N ASN A 68 -7.11 0.17 -34.02
CA ASN A 68 -6.41 -1.03 -34.51
C ASN A 68 -7.41 -2.18 -34.71
N PRO A 69 -7.30 -2.96 -35.81
CA PRO A 69 -8.36 -3.86 -36.26
C PRO A 69 -8.60 -5.08 -35.37
N ASN A 70 -7.70 -5.39 -34.43
CA ASN A 70 -7.82 -6.51 -33.49
C ASN A 70 -7.21 -6.13 -32.12
N PRO A 71 -7.91 -5.34 -31.29
CA PRO A 71 -7.43 -5.09 -29.94
C PRO A 71 -7.41 -6.41 -29.14
N PRO A 72 -6.38 -6.65 -28.33
CA PRO A 72 -6.42 -7.75 -27.36
C PRO A 72 -7.60 -7.57 -26.40
N PRO A 73 -8.07 -8.62 -25.71
CA PRO A 73 -9.18 -8.50 -24.77
C PRO A 73 -8.86 -7.49 -23.66
N LYS A 74 -9.89 -6.76 -23.19
CA LYS A 74 -9.73 -5.78 -22.12
C LYS A 74 -9.16 -6.46 -20.87
N PRO A 75 -8.03 -5.97 -20.32
CA PRO A 75 -7.46 -6.55 -19.12
C PRO A 75 -8.35 -6.22 -17.91
N THR A 76 -8.80 -7.25 -17.19
CA THR A 76 -9.47 -7.11 -15.89
C THR A 76 -8.50 -7.29 -14.72
N SER A 77 -7.42 -8.05 -14.95
CA SER A 77 -6.31 -8.17 -14.02
C SER A 77 -4.98 -8.32 -14.76
N ILE A 78 -3.91 -7.76 -14.18
CA ILE A 78 -2.55 -7.81 -14.71
C ILE A 78 -1.62 -8.12 -13.54
N GLY A 79 -0.89 -9.23 -13.61
CA GLY A 79 0.05 -9.62 -12.55
C GLY A 79 -0.60 -9.80 -11.16
N GLY A 80 -1.89 -10.17 -11.11
CA GLY A 80 -2.64 -10.33 -9.85
C GLY A 80 -3.25 -9.04 -9.29
N ALA A 81 -3.02 -7.88 -9.92
CA ALA A 81 -3.70 -6.62 -9.60
C ALA A 81 -5.01 -6.50 -10.39
N THR A 82 -6.06 -5.97 -9.76
CA THR A 82 -7.31 -5.63 -10.43
C THR A 82 -7.16 -4.30 -11.15
N VAL A 83 -7.77 -4.18 -12.32
CA VAL A 83 -7.68 -2.99 -13.16
C VAL A 83 -9.06 -2.41 -13.43
N GLU A 84 -9.18 -1.11 -13.28
CA GLU A 84 -10.37 -0.35 -13.68
C GLU A 84 -9.95 0.84 -14.56
N ILE A 85 -10.60 1.01 -15.70
CA ILE A 85 -10.37 2.17 -16.58
C ILE A 85 -11.63 3.03 -16.56
N LYS A 86 -11.46 4.32 -16.32
CA LYS A 86 -12.50 5.33 -16.22
C LYS A 86 -12.35 6.38 -17.31
N TYR A 87 -13.48 6.91 -17.73
CA TYR A 87 -13.59 8.05 -18.63
C TYR A 87 -14.44 9.11 -17.91
N GLY A 88 -13.78 10.15 -17.39
CA GLY A 88 -14.38 11.02 -16.38
C GLY A 88 -14.87 10.21 -15.16
N SER A 89 -16.17 10.27 -14.88
CA SER A 89 -16.80 9.56 -13.75
C SER A 89 -17.33 8.15 -14.09
N ALA A 90 -17.30 7.75 -15.36
CA ALA A 90 -17.87 6.47 -15.82
C ALA A 90 -16.78 5.43 -16.12
N VAL A 91 -17.15 4.15 -16.18
CA VAL A 91 -16.24 3.08 -16.64
C VAL A 91 -15.99 3.26 -18.14
N ALA A 92 -14.74 3.38 -18.54
CA ALA A 92 -14.35 3.57 -19.94
C ALA A 92 -14.56 2.30 -20.76
N THR A 93 -15.06 2.49 -21.97
CA THR A 93 -15.11 1.45 -23.01
C THR A 93 -13.85 1.45 -23.87
N CYS A 94 -13.03 2.50 -23.81
CA CYS A 94 -11.83 2.70 -24.63
C CYS A 94 -12.12 2.66 -26.14
N SER A 95 -13.33 3.10 -26.50
CA SER A 95 -13.79 3.20 -27.87
C SER A 95 -13.23 4.46 -28.54
N THR A 96 -13.04 4.39 -29.87
CA THR A 96 -12.67 5.53 -30.72
C THR A 96 -13.69 6.69 -30.67
N ALA A 97 -14.89 6.42 -30.17
CA ALA A 97 -15.96 7.40 -29.96
C ALA A 97 -15.80 8.24 -28.67
N GLU A 98 -14.95 7.83 -27.73
CA GLU A 98 -14.70 8.57 -26.48
C GLU A 98 -13.76 9.74 -26.77
N LYS A 99 -14.32 10.95 -26.88
CA LYS A 99 -13.60 12.22 -27.08
C LYS A 99 -14.10 13.27 -26.06
N PRO A 100 -13.22 14.09 -25.45
CA PRO A 100 -11.75 14.15 -25.57
C PRO A 100 -11.02 12.93 -24.95
N LEU A 101 -9.70 12.85 -25.06
CA LEU A 101 -8.89 11.77 -24.49
C LEU A 101 -8.70 12.00 -22.97
N ASN A 102 -9.74 11.66 -22.19
CA ASN A 102 -9.80 11.87 -20.73
C ASN A 102 -9.97 10.55 -19.98
N HIS A 103 -8.96 9.69 -20.10
CA HIS A 103 -8.97 8.33 -19.57
C HIS A 103 -8.09 8.23 -18.33
N SER A 104 -8.61 7.59 -17.30
CA SER A 104 -7.87 7.27 -16.08
C SER A 104 -7.86 5.76 -15.86
N ALA A 105 -6.69 5.16 -15.74
CA ALA A 105 -6.54 3.75 -15.40
C ALA A 105 -6.09 3.61 -13.96
N ILE A 106 -6.78 2.79 -13.18
CA ILE A 106 -6.52 2.51 -11.77
C ILE A 106 -6.17 1.03 -11.64
N GLY A 107 -4.94 0.76 -11.20
CA GLY A 107 -4.48 -0.56 -10.83
C GLY A 107 -4.50 -0.69 -9.31
N THR A 108 -5.09 -1.76 -8.80
CA THR A 108 -5.19 -2.03 -7.37
C THR A 108 -4.60 -3.39 -7.04
N TYR A 109 -3.64 -3.41 -6.13
CA TYR A 109 -3.01 -4.62 -5.62
C TYR A 109 -3.04 -4.62 -4.09
N TYR A 110 -3.76 -5.56 -3.49
CA TYR A 110 -4.12 -5.56 -2.07
C TYR A 110 -4.73 -4.22 -1.62
N ASN A 111 -4.02 -3.47 -0.76
CA ASN A 111 -4.46 -2.19 -0.21
C ASN A 111 -3.80 -0.98 -0.90
N VAL A 112 -3.07 -1.19 -1.99
CA VAL A 112 -2.38 -0.13 -2.72
C VAL A 112 -3.02 0.05 -4.08
N ALA A 113 -3.46 1.27 -4.36
CA ALA A 113 -3.97 1.68 -5.66
C ALA A 113 -3.05 2.73 -6.28
N ARG A 114 -2.82 2.63 -7.58
CA ARG A 114 -2.10 3.63 -8.38
C ARG A 114 -2.92 3.95 -9.61
N SER A 115 -2.93 5.22 -9.99
CA SER A 115 -3.69 5.70 -11.14
C SER A 115 -2.78 6.44 -12.12
N PHE A 116 -3.00 6.20 -13.40
CA PHE A 116 -2.49 7.03 -14.49
C PHE A 116 -3.65 7.72 -15.16
N GLU A 117 -3.45 8.96 -15.55
CA GLU A 117 -4.45 9.76 -16.23
C GLU A 117 -3.83 10.36 -17.48
N ILE A 118 -4.59 10.31 -18.57
CA ILE A 118 -4.29 11.00 -19.80
C ILE A 118 -5.38 12.05 -19.98
N THR A 119 -4.95 13.29 -20.11
CA THR A 119 -5.78 14.43 -20.45
C THR A 119 -5.18 15.11 -21.68
N GLN A 120 -6.04 15.51 -22.61
CA GLN A 120 -5.63 16.20 -23.83
C GLN A 120 -6.49 17.44 -24.07
#